data_AF-A0A958H8H5-F1
#
_entry.id   AF-A0A958H8H5-F1
#
_cell.length_a   1.000
_cell.length_b   1.000
_cell.length_c   1.000
_cell.angle_alpha   90.00
_cell.angle_beta   90.00
_cell.angle_gamma   90.00
#
_symmetry.space_group_name_H-M   'P 1'
#
loop_
_entity.id
_entity.type
_entity.pdbx_description
1 polymer ?
#
loop_
_entity_poly.entity_id
_entity_poly.type
_entity_poly.pdbx_seq_one_letter_code
_entity_poly.pdbx_strand_id
1 'polypeptide(L)'
;LYTGDLLPAIYDDWVLVERERLRRIYLNSLAHLMRGREYREEYSQALSAARRILDLDPLREEIHRAVMRLHAAQGQRALAVRQYERCRQVLEQELGVSPMPETQALLAKIVRSPGRQPASDNAPVETPYAYAIAELQQARREFAQAQQRLQRAISLVENLSSSRDLATTRTPTSNYSGDHGAPDFGSRRSKVEASLTALG
;
A
#
# COMPACT_ATOMS: atom_id res chain seq x y z
N LEU A 1 5.45 -6.84 -14.78
CA LEU A 1 4.10 -7.42 -14.67
C LEU A 1 4.13 -8.33 -13.46
N TYR A 2 3.60 -7.88 -12.33
CA TYR A 2 3.50 -8.66 -11.11
C TYR A 2 2.03 -8.81 -10.83
N THR A 3 1.60 -10.06 -10.91
CA THR A 3 0.23 -10.50 -10.88
C THR A 3 0.24 -11.59 -9.82
N GLY A 4 0.06 -11.23 -8.55
CA GLY A 4 0.03 -12.21 -7.46
C GLY A 4 0.43 -11.63 -6.11
N ASP A 5 -0.14 -12.21 -5.06
CA ASP A 5 0.13 -11.97 -3.65
C ASP A 5 1.62 -11.79 -3.30
N LEU A 6 1.91 -11.09 -2.20
CA LEU A 6 3.26 -10.97 -1.65
C LEU A 6 3.77 -12.33 -1.12
N LEU A 7 4.52 -13.09 -1.92
CA LEU A 7 5.09 -14.44 -1.62
C LEU A 7 4.11 -15.62 -1.77
N PRO A 8 3.48 -15.87 -2.93
CA PRO A 8 2.43 -16.89 -3.06
C PRO A 8 2.96 -18.33 -2.89
N ALA A 9 4.28 -18.52 -2.79
CA ALA A 9 4.94 -19.82 -2.63
C ALA A 9 5.38 -20.13 -1.19
N ILE A 10 5.16 -19.23 -0.21
CA ILE A 10 5.56 -19.44 1.19
C ILE A 10 4.29 -19.41 2.05
N TYR A 11 3.91 -20.58 2.55
CA TYR A 11 2.72 -20.81 3.38
C TYR A 11 3.07 -20.92 4.87
N ASP A 12 4.16 -20.30 5.31
CA ASP A 12 4.46 -20.25 6.74
C ASP A 12 3.45 -19.34 7.44
N ASP A 13 2.92 -19.77 8.58
CA ASP A 13 1.86 -19.09 9.33
C ASP A 13 2.17 -17.61 9.62
N TRP A 14 3.46 -17.28 9.84
CA TRP A 14 3.90 -15.91 10.08
C TRP A 14 3.71 -14.98 8.87
N VAL A 15 3.81 -15.50 7.63
CA VAL A 15 3.60 -14.74 6.39
C VAL A 15 2.11 -14.40 6.22
N LEU A 16 1.22 -15.33 6.53
CA LEU A 16 -0.23 -15.12 6.45
C LEU A 16 -0.68 -14.05 7.45
N VAL A 17 -0.17 -14.11 8.69
CA VAL A 17 -0.45 -13.10 9.72
C VAL A 17 0.03 -11.72 9.29
N GLU A 18 1.24 -11.61 8.74
CA GLU A 18 1.81 -10.33 8.32
C GLU A 18 1.07 -9.74 7.11
N ARG A 19 0.65 -10.58 6.15
CA ARG A 19 -0.19 -10.14 5.03
C ARG A 19 -1.52 -9.55 5.51
N GLU A 20 -2.20 -10.23 6.42
CA GLU A 20 -3.48 -9.74 6.96
C GLU A 20 -3.27 -8.44 7.75
N ARG A 21 -2.17 -8.33 8.51
CA ARG A 21 -1.79 -7.09 9.20
C ARG A 21 -1.63 -5.93 8.22
N LEU A 22 -0.86 -6.12 7.15
CA LEU A 22 -0.63 -5.09 6.13
C LEU A 22 -1.92 -4.75 5.37
N ARG A 23 -2.75 -5.75 5.05
CA ARG A 23 -4.07 -5.55 4.43
C ARG A 23 -4.95 -4.66 5.29
N ARG A 24 -5.04 -4.92 6.59
CA ARG A 24 -5.81 -4.09 7.54
C ARG A 24 -5.30 -2.66 7.60
N ILE A 25 -3.98 -2.46 7.69
CA ILE A 25 -3.37 -1.12 7.69
C ILE A 25 -3.76 -0.37 6.41
N TYR A 26 -3.61 -1.01 5.25
CA TYR A 26 -3.93 -0.42 3.96
C TYR A 26 -5.41 -0.01 3.86
N LEU A 27 -6.33 -0.91 4.23
CA LEU A 27 -7.77 -0.64 4.23
C LEU A 27 -8.14 0.52 5.18
N ASN A 28 -7.51 0.59 6.35
CA ASN A 28 -7.72 1.67 7.31
C ASN A 28 -7.20 3.01 6.78
N SER A 29 -6.02 3.03 6.14
CA SER A 29 -5.46 4.23 5.51
C SER A 29 -6.35 4.73 4.37
N LEU A 30 -6.88 3.84 3.52
CA LEU A 30 -7.84 4.21 2.48
C LEU A 30 -9.11 4.80 3.07
N ALA A 31 -9.66 4.19 4.13
CA ALA A 31 -10.87 4.68 4.78
C ALA A 31 -10.66 6.06 5.43
N HIS A 32 -9.46 6.35 5.93
CA HIS A 32 -9.11 7.66 6.45
C HIS A 32 -8.98 8.70 5.33
N LEU A 33 -8.31 8.36 4.22
CA LEU A 33 -8.20 9.22 3.03
C LEU A 33 -9.58 9.53 2.44
N MET A 34 -10.45 8.52 2.31
CA MET A 34 -11.82 8.69 1.83
C MET A 34 -12.57 9.72 2.67
N ARG A 35 -12.59 9.56 4.00
CA ARG A 35 -13.25 10.48 4.94
C ARG A 35 -12.65 11.89 4.88
N GLY A 36 -11.32 11.99 4.82
CA GLY A 36 -10.64 13.27 4.73
C GLY A 36 -10.95 14.03 3.45
N ARG A 37 -11.17 13.33 2.33
CA ARG A 37 -11.57 13.90 1.04
C ARG A 37 -13.06 14.23 0.98
N GLU A 38 -13.91 13.37 1.54
CA GLU A 38 -15.35 13.63 1.73
C GLU A 38 -15.56 14.94 2.50
N TYR A 39 -14.80 15.15 3.58
CA TYR A 39 -14.86 16.39 4.38
C TYR A 39 -14.43 17.65 3.60
N ARG A 40 -13.54 17.51 2.62
CA ARG A 40 -13.07 18.62 1.76
C ARG A 40 -13.92 18.78 0.49
N GLU A 41 -15.02 18.05 0.38
CA GLU A 41 -15.88 18.01 -0.82
C GLU A 41 -15.14 17.54 -2.09
N GLU A 42 -14.01 16.84 -1.91
CA GLU A 42 -13.23 16.18 -2.96
C GLU A 42 -13.90 14.84 -3.36
N TYR A 43 -15.14 14.92 -3.83
CA TYR A 43 -16.02 13.75 -3.97
C TYR A 43 -15.49 12.69 -4.94
N SER A 44 -14.87 13.10 -6.05
CA SER A 44 -14.32 12.16 -7.04
C SER A 44 -13.15 11.36 -6.47
N GLN A 45 -12.25 12.00 -5.71
CA GLN A 45 -11.13 11.33 -5.08
C GLN A 45 -11.58 10.48 -3.88
N ALA A 46 -12.60 10.92 -3.13
CA ALA A 46 -13.24 10.10 -2.09
C ALA A 46 -13.86 8.81 -2.68
N LEU A 47 -14.56 8.92 -3.82
CA LEU A 47 -15.13 7.78 -4.53
C LEU A 47 -14.05 6.80 -5.02
N SER A 48 -12.90 7.28 -5.52
CA SER A 48 -11.78 6.40 -5.92
C SER A 48 -11.24 5.61 -4.72
N ALA A 49 -11.04 6.25 -3.57
CA ALA A 49 -10.60 5.56 -2.35
C ALA A 49 -11.63 4.53 -1.88
N ALA A 50 -12.92 4.87 -1.92
CA ALA A 50 -14.01 3.97 -1.54
C ALA A 50 -14.10 2.73 -2.44
N ARG A 51 -13.96 2.91 -3.77
CA ARG A 51 -13.96 1.80 -4.74
C ARG A 51 -12.83 0.82 -4.47
N ARG A 52 -11.61 1.31 -4.22
CA ARG A 52 -10.46 0.46 -3.86
C ARG A 52 -10.69 -0.35 -2.58
N ILE A 53 -11.41 0.22 -1.60
CA ILE A 53 -11.79 -0.54 -0.40
C ILE A 53 -12.78 -1.64 -0.76
N LEU A 54 -13.81 -1.36 -1.58
CA LEU A 54 -14.80 -2.35 -1.99
C LEU A 54 -14.27 -3.42 -2.94
N ASP A 55 -13.24 -3.11 -3.74
CA ASP A 55 -12.56 -4.11 -4.56
C ASP A 55 -11.78 -5.13 -3.71
N LEU A 56 -11.28 -4.69 -2.55
CA LEU A 56 -10.60 -5.55 -1.59
C LEU A 56 -11.56 -6.23 -0.62
N ASP A 57 -12.60 -5.54 -0.19
CA ASP A 57 -13.57 -6.05 0.77
C ASP A 57 -14.99 -5.58 0.38
N PRO A 58 -15.65 -6.34 -0.52
CA PRO A 58 -16.99 -6.02 -1.01
C PRO A 58 -18.07 -6.02 0.07
N LEU A 59 -17.81 -6.63 1.24
CA LEU A 59 -18.79 -6.78 2.31
C LEU A 59 -18.84 -5.57 3.26
N ARG A 60 -17.99 -4.56 3.06
CA ARG A 60 -17.96 -3.35 3.91
C ARG A 60 -19.12 -2.41 3.61
N GLU A 61 -20.26 -2.72 4.20
CA GLU A 61 -21.50 -1.97 4.04
C GLU A 61 -21.38 -0.49 4.44
N GLU A 62 -20.56 -0.16 5.43
CA GLU A 62 -20.21 1.23 5.78
C GLU A 62 -19.60 2.04 4.63
N ILE A 63 -18.82 1.39 3.76
CA ILE A 63 -18.18 2.00 2.59
C ILE A 63 -19.19 2.11 1.45
N HIS A 64 -20.08 1.12 1.27
CA HIS A 64 -21.24 1.27 0.38
C HIS A 64 -22.07 2.50 0.76
N ARG A 65 -22.37 2.68 2.05
CA ARG A 65 -23.08 3.87 2.55
C ARG A 65 -22.31 5.18 2.27
N ALA A 66 -20.99 5.18 2.38
CA ALA A 66 -20.17 6.36 2.03
C ALA A 66 -20.31 6.70 0.54
N VAL A 67 -20.20 5.71 -0.36
CA VAL A 67 -20.41 5.92 -1.80
C VAL A 67 -21.81 6.44 -2.12
N MET A 68 -22.84 5.91 -1.44
CA MET A 68 -24.22 6.43 -1.58
C MET A 68 -24.32 7.91 -1.18
N ARG A 69 -23.71 8.32 -0.05
CA ARG A 69 -23.68 9.72 0.39
C ARG A 69 -22.94 10.62 -0.59
N LEU A 70 -21.78 10.17 -1.08
CA LEU A 70 -20.98 10.92 -2.05
C LEU A 70 -21.75 11.18 -3.35
N HIS A 71 -22.40 10.16 -3.91
CA HIS A 71 -23.24 10.34 -5.09
C HIS A 71 -24.45 11.25 -4.82
N ALA A 72 -25.09 11.11 -3.66
CA ALA A 72 -26.21 11.98 -3.29
C ALA A 72 -25.78 13.45 -3.13
N ALA A 73 -24.60 13.71 -2.54
CA ALA A 73 -24.04 15.05 -2.40
C ALA A 73 -23.76 15.72 -3.77
N GLN A 74 -23.42 14.93 -4.78
CA GLN A 74 -23.24 15.39 -6.16
C GLN A 74 -24.55 15.48 -6.97
N GLY A 75 -25.72 15.25 -6.35
CA GLY A 75 -27.01 15.20 -7.04
C GLY A 75 -27.23 13.96 -7.91
N GLN A 76 -26.32 12.99 -7.87
CA GLN A 76 -26.32 11.77 -8.69
C GLN A 76 -27.14 10.65 -8.01
N ARG A 77 -28.40 10.94 -7.71
CA ARG A 77 -29.29 10.04 -6.98
C ARG A 77 -29.40 8.63 -7.59
N ALA A 78 -29.49 8.53 -8.91
CA ALA A 78 -29.58 7.24 -9.59
C ALA A 78 -28.36 6.36 -9.32
N LEU A 79 -27.16 6.95 -9.23
CA LEU A 79 -25.94 6.21 -8.89
C LEU A 79 -25.94 5.77 -7.42
N ALA A 80 -26.44 6.59 -6.51
CA ALA A 80 -26.60 6.20 -5.11
C ALA A 80 -27.56 5.00 -4.93
N VAL A 81 -28.68 4.99 -5.66
CA VAL A 81 -29.63 3.85 -5.65
C VAL A 81 -28.98 2.59 -6.24
N ARG A 82 -28.26 2.70 -7.36
CA ARG A 82 -27.50 1.56 -7.93
C ARG A 82 -26.46 1.01 -6.95
N GLN A 83 -25.80 1.87 -6.18
CA GLN A 83 -24.84 1.41 -5.18
C GLN A 83 -25.50 0.62 -4.04
N TYR A 84 -26.70 1.01 -3.61
CA TYR A 84 -27.49 0.25 -2.66
C TYR A 84 -27.81 -1.15 -3.19
N GLU A 85 -28.29 -1.25 -4.44
CA GLU A 85 -28.60 -2.54 -5.05
C GLU A 85 -27.37 -3.43 -5.15
N ARG A 86 -26.20 -2.87 -5.48
CA ARG A 86 -24.95 -3.62 -5.47
C ARG A 86 -24.59 -4.12 -4.07
N CYS A 87 -24.78 -3.30 -3.03
CA CYS A 87 -24.57 -3.71 -1.64
C CYS A 87 -25.49 -4.87 -1.26
N ARG A 88 -26.79 -4.72 -1.55
CA ARG A 88 -27.81 -5.75 -1.29
C ARG A 88 -27.46 -7.06 -2.00
N GLN A 89 -27.10 -6.99 -3.27
CA GLN A 89 -26.76 -8.17 -4.06
C GLN A 89 -25.54 -8.91 -3.49
N VAL A 90 -24.46 -8.19 -3.15
CA VAL A 90 -23.24 -8.81 -2.61
C VAL A 90 -23.50 -9.42 -1.22
N LEU A 91 -24.21 -8.73 -0.33
CA LEU A 91 -24.54 -9.27 1.00
C LEU A 91 -25.45 -10.50 0.91
N GLU A 92 -26.43 -10.49 0.00
CA GLU A 92 -27.30 -11.65 -0.22
C GLU A 92 -26.51 -12.84 -0.78
N GLN A 93 -25.63 -12.60 -1.75
CA GLN A 93 -24.84 -13.65 -2.40
C GLN A 93 -23.81 -14.29 -1.47
N GLU A 94 -23.09 -13.49 -0.69
CA GLU A 94 -21.97 -13.97 0.11
C GLU A 94 -22.38 -14.39 1.53
N LEU A 95 -23.42 -13.75 2.09
CA LEU A 95 -23.82 -13.94 3.50
C LEU A 95 -25.29 -14.35 3.66
N GLY A 96 -26.12 -14.28 2.61
CA GLY A 96 -27.56 -14.56 2.72
C GLY A 96 -28.31 -13.57 3.62
N VAL A 97 -27.80 -12.35 3.74
CA VAL A 97 -28.39 -11.31 4.62
C VAL A 97 -28.77 -10.07 3.83
N SER A 98 -29.83 -9.41 4.29
CA SER A 98 -30.21 -8.09 3.80
C SER A 98 -29.32 -6.98 4.38
N PRO A 99 -29.19 -5.83 3.68
CA PRO A 99 -28.48 -4.66 4.20
C PRO A 99 -28.98 -4.22 5.59
N MET A 100 -28.07 -3.72 6.42
CA MET A 100 -28.35 -3.17 7.74
C MET A 100 -29.40 -2.04 7.69
N PRO A 101 -30.18 -1.86 8.78
CA PRO A 101 -31.23 -0.83 8.85
C PRO A 101 -30.74 0.59 8.51
N GLU A 102 -29.50 0.95 8.89
CA GLU A 102 -28.91 2.25 8.60
C GLU A 102 -28.71 2.49 7.11
N THR A 103 -28.42 1.43 6.34
CA THR A 103 -28.25 1.51 4.88
C THR A 103 -29.60 1.65 4.18
N GLN A 104 -30.60 0.91 4.64
CA GLN A 104 -31.98 1.05 4.18
C GLN A 104 -32.53 2.45 4.49
N ALA A 105 -32.27 2.96 5.70
CA ALA A 105 -32.67 4.31 6.10
C ALA A 105 -31.97 5.38 5.25
N LEU A 106 -30.69 5.19 4.89
CA LEU A 106 -29.99 6.10 3.99
C LEU A 106 -30.63 6.11 2.59
N LEU A 107 -30.97 4.94 2.03
CA LEU A 107 -31.69 4.87 0.77
C LEU A 107 -33.02 5.63 0.84
N ALA A 108 -33.81 5.39 1.90
CA ALA A 108 -35.09 6.06 2.08
C ALA A 108 -34.95 7.59 2.15
N LYS A 109 -33.90 8.10 2.80
CA LYS A 109 -33.57 9.54 2.82
C LYS A 109 -33.23 10.06 1.42
N ILE A 110 -32.33 9.40 0.72
CA ILE A 110 -31.93 9.74 -0.66
C ILE A 110 -33.16 9.75 -1.59
N VAL A 111 -34.10 8.83 -1.36
CA VAL A 111 -35.33 8.69 -2.15
C VAL A 111 -36.37 9.79 -1.84
N ARG A 112 -36.41 10.32 -0.62
CA ARG A 112 -37.34 11.40 -0.26
C ARG A 112 -36.82 12.80 -0.57
N SER A 113 -35.50 13.00 -0.57
CA SER A 113 -34.93 14.30 -0.90
C SER A 113 -35.30 14.69 -2.35
N PRO A 114 -35.95 15.86 -2.56
CA PRO A 114 -36.17 16.40 -3.90
C PRO A 114 -34.80 16.75 -4.48
N GLY A 115 -34.23 15.84 -5.26
CA GLY A 115 -32.97 16.05 -5.94
C GLY A 115 -33.19 16.99 -7.11
N ARG A 116 -32.34 18.02 -7.23
CA ARG A 116 -32.13 18.72 -8.50
C ARG A 116 -31.57 17.69 -9.48
N GLN A 117 -32.42 17.07 -10.28
CA GLN A 117 -31.98 16.33 -11.46
C GLN A 117 -31.28 17.36 -12.37
N PRO A 118 -30.00 17.21 -12.73
CA PRO A 118 -29.53 17.88 -13.92
C PRO A 118 -30.41 17.38 -15.06
N ALA A 119 -31.13 18.30 -15.71
CA ALA A 119 -31.96 18.00 -16.86
C ALA A 119 -31.07 17.36 -17.93
N SER A 120 -31.26 16.07 -18.21
CA SER A 120 -31.08 15.43 -19.50
C SER A 120 -31.09 13.91 -19.33
N ASP A 121 -32.13 13.29 -19.89
CA ASP A 121 -32.23 11.87 -20.26
C ASP A 121 -31.29 11.48 -21.42
N ASN A 122 -30.22 12.25 -21.68
CA ASN A 122 -29.32 12.01 -22.81
C ASN A 122 -27.93 12.67 -22.65
N ALA A 123 -27.35 12.67 -21.45
CA ALA A 123 -25.91 12.91 -21.33
C ALA A 123 -25.17 11.65 -21.83
N PRO A 124 -24.12 11.76 -22.66
CA PRO A 124 -23.30 10.61 -23.03
C PRO A 124 -22.91 9.91 -21.74
N VAL A 125 -23.08 8.59 -21.69
CA VAL A 125 -22.45 7.77 -20.65
C VAL A 125 -20.95 8.06 -20.79
N GLU A 126 -20.45 9.05 -20.04
CA GLU A 126 -19.04 9.41 -20.02
C GLU A 126 -18.30 8.15 -19.60
N THR A 127 -17.68 7.55 -20.61
CA THR A 127 -17.28 6.16 -20.61
C THR A 127 -16.39 5.89 -19.38
N PRO A 128 -16.81 5.00 -18.47
CA PRO A 128 -16.03 4.59 -17.28
C PRO A 128 -14.63 4.04 -17.61
N TYR A 129 -14.37 3.71 -18.87
CA TYR A 129 -13.10 3.16 -19.34
C TYR A 129 -11.95 4.16 -19.36
N ALA A 130 -12.18 5.47 -19.56
CA ALA A 130 -11.08 6.44 -19.59
C ALA A 130 -10.41 6.57 -18.21
N TYR A 131 -11.22 6.60 -17.15
CA TYR A 131 -10.75 6.61 -15.77
C TYR A 131 -10.16 5.26 -15.35
N ALA A 132 -10.79 4.14 -15.76
CA ALA A 132 -10.24 2.81 -15.51
C ALA A 132 -8.86 2.61 -16.18
N ILE A 133 -8.68 3.10 -17.41
CA ILE A 133 -7.39 3.03 -18.12
C ILE A 133 -6.34 3.91 -17.44
N ALA A 134 -6.68 5.14 -17.05
CA ALA A 134 -5.75 6.02 -16.35
C ALA A 134 -5.33 5.45 -14.98
N GLU A 135 -6.26 4.84 -14.26
CA GLU A 135 -6.01 4.23 -12.96
C GLU A 135 -5.15 2.95 -13.08
N LEU A 136 -5.41 2.12 -14.09
CA LEU A 136 -4.55 0.95 -14.40
C LEU A 136 -3.13 1.37 -14.84
N GLN A 137 -3.01 2.44 -15.62
CA GLN A 137 -1.71 2.98 -16.02
C GLN A 137 -0.93 3.58 -14.84
N GLN A 138 -1.63 4.19 -13.88
CA GLN A 138 -1.01 4.68 -12.66
C GLN A 138 -0.57 3.54 -11.74
N ALA A 139 -1.43 2.54 -11.51
CA ALA A 139 -1.09 1.34 -10.74
C ALA A 139 0.13 0.61 -11.35
N ARG A 140 0.21 0.52 -12.69
CA ARG A 140 1.37 -0.04 -13.39
C ARG A 140 2.67 0.72 -13.11
N ARG A 141 2.61 2.06 -13.04
CA ARG A 141 3.78 2.91 -12.77
C ARG A 141 4.25 2.77 -11.32
N GLU A 142 3.32 2.80 -10.38
CA GLU A 142 3.61 2.64 -8.96
C GLU A 142 4.21 1.26 -8.68
N PHE A 143 3.67 0.21 -9.31
CA PHE A 143 4.22 -1.13 -9.23
C PHE A 143 5.65 -1.21 -9.77
N ALA A 144 5.92 -0.62 -10.95
CA ALA A 144 7.26 -0.61 -11.53
C ALA A 144 8.30 0.09 -10.63
N GLN A 145 7.90 1.18 -9.97
CA GLN A 145 8.76 1.89 -9.02
C GLN A 145 9.04 1.07 -7.76
N ALA A 146 8.04 0.36 -7.24
CA ALA A 146 8.23 -0.55 -6.10
C ALA A 146 9.22 -1.67 -6.46
N GLN A 147 9.09 -2.28 -7.64
CA GLN A 147 10.00 -3.32 -8.12
C GLN A 147 11.44 -2.81 -8.27
N GLN A 148 11.63 -1.59 -8.77
CA GLN A 148 12.94 -0.98 -8.93
C GLN A 148 13.61 -0.65 -7.57
N ARG A 149 12.83 -0.22 -6.58
CA ARG A 149 13.32 0.01 -5.21
C ARG A 149 13.79 -1.29 -4.57
N LEU A 150 13.05 -2.38 -4.76
CA LEU A 150 13.43 -3.69 -4.26
C LEU A 150 14.72 -4.22 -4.92
N GLN A 151 14.83 -4.12 -6.25
CA GLN A 151 16.04 -4.52 -6.97
C GLN A 151 17.27 -3.73 -6.51
N ARG A 152 17.11 -2.42 -6.25
CA ARG A 152 18.20 -1.62 -5.68
C ARG A 152 18.60 -2.09 -4.29
N ALA A 153 17.63 -2.37 -3.42
CA ALA A 153 17.91 -2.87 -2.08
C ALA A 153 18.65 -4.22 -2.13
N ILE A 154 18.23 -5.15 -3.00
CA ILE A 154 18.91 -6.44 -3.22
C ILE A 154 20.35 -6.20 -3.70
N SER A 155 20.55 -5.37 -4.74
CA SER A 155 21.90 -5.10 -5.26
C SER A 155 22.82 -4.44 -4.24
N LEU A 156 22.28 -3.62 -3.32
CA LEU A 156 23.06 -3.02 -2.25
C LEU A 156 23.52 -4.07 -1.23
N VAL A 157 22.64 -5.02 -0.87
CA VAL A 157 22.98 -6.10 0.04
C VAL A 157 24.04 -7.03 -0.58
N GLU A 158 23.89 -7.39 -1.86
CA GLU A 158 24.86 -8.22 -2.60
C GLU A 158 26.23 -7.52 -2.75
N ASN A 159 26.24 -6.22 -2.98
CA ASN A 159 27.46 -5.43 -3.04
C ASN A 159 28.14 -5.32 -1.67
N LEU A 160 27.35 -5.20 -0.59
CA LEU A 160 27.88 -5.16 0.78
C LEU A 160 28.43 -6.51 1.23
N SER A 161 27.81 -7.64 0.84
CA SER A 161 28.36 -8.98 1.11
C SER A 161 29.66 -9.21 0.32
N SER A 162 29.67 -8.87 -0.98
CA SER A 162 30.85 -9.01 -1.83
C SER A 162 32.03 -8.12 -1.38
N SER A 163 31.74 -6.92 -0.86
CA SER A 163 32.76 -6.02 -0.29
C SER A 163 33.33 -6.55 1.04
N ARG A 164 32.53 -7.27 1.83
CA ARG A 164 32.96 -7.91 3.10
C ARG A 164 33.85 -9.13 2.87
N ASP A 165 33.63 -9.87 1.79
CA ASP A 165 34.46 -11.00 1.35
C ASP A 165 35.83 -10.55 0.80
N LEU A 166 35.91 -9.35 0.22
CA LEU A 166 37.17 -8.73 -0.23
C LEU A 166 38.00 -8.15 0.93
N ALA A 167 37.36 -7.80 2.05
CA ALA A 167 38.03 -7.29 3.25
C ALA A 167 38.61 -8.40 4.15
N THR A 168 38.18 -9.65 3.97
CA THR A 168 38.62 -10.80 4.78
C THR A 168 39.75 -11.62 4.13
N THR A 169 40.11 -11.34 2.88
CA THR A 169 41.17 -12.06 2.13
C THR A 169 42.55 -11.39 2.13
N ARG A 170 42.78 -10.37 2.97
CA ARG A 170 44.10 -9.78 3.24
C ARG A 170 44.31 -9.83 4.75
N THR A 171 45.24 -10.55 5.37
CA THR A 171 46.55 -11.21 5.11
C THR A 171 46.80 -12.16 6.33
N PRO A 172 47.95 -12.84 6.61
CA PRO A 172 49.28 -12.90 5.95
C PRO A 172 49.94 -14.31 5.86
N THR A 173 50.91 -14.48 4.97
CA THR A 173 52.01 -15.47 5.14
C THR A 173 53.31 -14.75 4.74
N SER A 174 54.12 -14.29 5.69
CA SER A 174 55.22 -15.06 6.31
C SER A 174 56.12 -15.75 5.28
N ASN A 175 57.28 -15.16 4.98
CA ASN A 175 58.54 -15.82 5.35
C ASN A 175 59.77 -14.91 5.31
N TYR A 176 60.62 -15.21 6.28
CA TYR A 176 61.91 -14.69 6.69
C TYR A 176 63.02 -15.21 5.75
N SER A 177 64.01 -14.37 5.39
CA SER A 177 65.46 -14.58 5.66
C SER A 177 66.42 -13.94 4.64
N GLY A 178 67.33 -13.10 5.18
CA GLY A 178 68.68 -12.78 4.68
C GLY A 178 68.80 -11.51 3.84
N ASP A 179 69.72 -10.57 4.04
CA ASP A 179 70.77 -10.35 5.05
C ASP A 179 71.35 -8.93 4.81
N HIS A 180 71.95 -8.35 5.85
CA HIS A 180 72.93 -7.27 5.91
C HIS A 180 72.49 -5.78 5.92
N GLY A 181 72.74 -5.15 7.08
CA GLY A 181 73.15 -3.73 7.17
C GLY A 181 72.52 -2.91 8.31
N ALA A 182 73.03 -3.01 9.54
CA ALA A 182 72.87 -1.99 10.60
C ALA A 182 74.02 -0.93 10.52
N PRO A 183 74.07 0.16 11.32
CA PRO A 183 73.17 0.71 12.36
C PRO A 183 72.74 2.18 12.04
N ASP A 184 72.02 3.00 12.81
CA ASP A 184 72.18 3.43 14.21
C ASP A 184 71.02 4.39 14.61
N PHE A 185 70.97 4.72 15.90
CA PHE A 185 69.86 4.96 16.82
C PHE A 185 68.99 6.23 16.71
N GLY A 186 67.77 6.13 17.27
CA GLY A 186 67.00 7.27 17.75
C GLY A 186 65.61 6.96 18.32
N SER A 187 65.55 6.43 19.56
CA SER A 187 64.52 6.61 20.62
C SER A 187 63.18 7.32 20.27
N ARG A 188 61.96 6.96 20.75
CA ARG A 188 61.49 6.12 21.86
C ARG A 188 59.94 6.22 21.92
N ARG A 189 59.29 5.16 22.45
CA ARG A 189 57.95 5.07 23.10
C ARG A 189 56.72 5.08 22.19
N SER A 190 55.91 4.02 22.03
CA SER A 190 55.24 3.04 22.94
C SER A 190 53.96 3.56 23.63
N LYS A 191 52.82 2.97 23.23
CA LYS A 191 51.56 2.63 23.96
C LYS A 191 50.44 2.59 22.89
N VAL A 192 49.82 1.48 22.48
CA VAL A 192 49.30 0.25 23.13
C VAL A 192 48.29 0.56 24.25
N GLU A 193 47.04 0.21 23.92
CA GLU A 193 45.89 -0.21 24.77
C GLU A 193 45.20 0.75 25.75
N ALA A 194 43.88 0.88 25.56
CA ALA A 194 42.81 0.56 26.52
C ALA A 194 41.46 0.88 25.83
N SER A 195 40.65 -0.08 25.36
CA SER A 195 39.79 -1.03 26.09
C SER A 195 38.74 -0.37 27.01
N LEU A 196 37.50 -0.41 26.50
CA LEU A 196 36.26 -0.94 27.12
C LEU A 196 35.57 -0.23 28.30
N THR A 197 34.23 -0.36 28.23
CA THR A 197 33.18 -0.28 29.27
C THR A 197 32.72 1.12 29.68
N ALA A 198 31.44 1.42 29.91
CA ALA A 198 30.25 0.60 30.11
C ALA A 198 28.97 1.41 29.82
N LEU A 199 27.86 0.69 29.71
CA LEU A 199 26.48 1.19 29.78
C LEU A 199 26.28 2.33 30.80
N GLY A 200 25.49 3.31 30.37
CA GLY A 200 24.66 4.19 31.19
C GLY A 200 23.35 4.43 30.45
#